data_AF-A0AAV1AVE1-F1
#
_entry.id   AF-A0AAV1AVE1-F1
#
_cell.length_a   1.000
_cell.length_b   1.000
_cell.length_c   1.000
_cell.angle_alpha   90.00
_cell.angle_beta   90.00
_cell.angle_gamma   90.00
#
_symmetry.space_group_name_H-M   'P 1'
#
loop_
_entity.id
_entity.type
_entity.pdbx_description
1 polymer ?
#
loop_
_entity_poly.entity_id
_entity_poly.type
_entity_poly.pdbx_seq_one_letter_code
_entity_poly.pdbx_strand_id
1 'polypeptide(L)'
;MPLHTPDDILQDIAMIFVLGLPCTHRVGLTQYQNQQAYGLAICRGDVSTSQCKTCVSEATKEILNLCPFNKGAIIWYDNCMFKYLDNDFFGKIDNSNKFSLLNVQNVDDPIKFNNVTKDLLSLLAYEASMDKKMYANGELKIGELERVYGQAQCTRDLSSVDCKKCLDDAISEIPNCCNGKKGGRVVGGSCNVRYEIYPFVRE
;
A
#
# COMPACT_ATOMS: atom_id res chain seq x y z
N MET A 1 -24.78 -9.56 0.21
CA MET A 1 -24.78 -8.29 -0.53
C MET A 1 -23.88 -7.35 0.23
N PRO A 2 -22.68 -6.99 -0.25
CA PRO A 2 -21.83 -6.08 0.49
C PRO A 2 -22.47 -4.70 0.42
N LEU A 3 -22.88 -4.21 1.59
CA LEU A 3 -23.33 -2.84 1.81
C LEU A 3 -22.16 -1.93 1.43
N HIS A 4 -22.19 -1.37 0.22
CA HIS A 4 -21.37 -0.20 -0.10
C HIS A 4 -21.88 0.94 0.77
N THR A 5 -21.06 1.37 1.73
CA THR A 5 -21.33 2.60 2.46
C THR A 5 -20.92 3.79 1.58
N PRO A 6 -21.45 5.00 1.82
CA PRO A 6 -21.04 6.20 1.08
C PRO A 6 -19.54 6.55 1.18
N ASP A 7 -18.77 5.82 1.99
CA ASP A 7 -17.32 5.95 2.19
C ASP A 7 -16.47 5.23 1.12
N ASP A 8 -17.09 4.46 0.21
CA ASP A 8 -16.39 3.78 -0.90
C ASP A 8 -15.92 4.75 -2.02
N ILE A 9 -16.35 6.01 -1.99
CA ILE A 9 -16.03 7.01 -3.03
C ILE A 9 -14.53 7.41 -3.01
N LEU A 10 -13.80 7.12 -1.93
CA LEU A 10 -12.35 7.37 -1.83
C LEU A 10 -11.48 6.14 -2.08
N GLN A 11 -12.05 4.95 -2.33
CA GLN A 11 -11.29 3.70 -2.47
C GLN A 11 -10.81 3.39 -3.91
N ASP A 12 -11.27 4.14 -4.90
CA ASP A 12 -10.95 3.93 -6.33
C ASP A 12 -9.94 4.94 -6.91
N ILE A 13 -9.33 5.80 -6.08
CA ILE A 13 -8.35 6.77 -6.59
C ILE A 13 -7.00 6.08 -6.78
N ALA A 14 -6.67 5.79 -8.05
CA ALA A 14 -5.30 5.46 -8.44
C ALA A 14 -4.38 6.64 -8.10
N MET A 15 -3.43 6.42 -7.19
CA MET A 15 -2.35 7.38 -6.96
C MET A 15 -1.17 7.04 -7.86
N ILE A 16 -0.53 8.05 -8.44
CA ILE A 16 0.60 7.86 -9.36
C ILE A 16 1.70 8.86 -9.05
N PHE A 17 2.91 8.34 -8.82
CA PHE A 17 4.09 9.14 -8.55
C PHE A 17 5.25 8.78 -9.49
N VAL A 18 6.07 9.78 -9.79
CA VAL A 18 7.39 9.71 -10.43
C VAL A 18 8.37 10.33 -9.44
N LEU A 19 9.25 9.53 -8.84
CA LEU A 19 10.24 10.02 -7.87
C LEU A 19 9.61 10.90 -6.76
N GLY A 20 8.43 10.52 -6.25
CA GLY A 20 7.69 11.29 -5.23
C GLY A 20 6.89 12.50 -5.74
N LEU A 21 6.80 12.74 -7.07
CA LEU A 21 6.02 13.82 -7.67
C LEU A 21 4.88 13.30 -8.56
N PRO A 22 3.71 13.97 -8.63
CA PRO A 22 2.64 13.58 -9.54
C PRO A 22 3.10 13.60 -11.01
N CYS A 23 2.61 12.65 -11.82
CA CYS A 23 2.87 12.69 -13.26
C CYS A 23 2.30 13.98 -13.87
N THR A 24 3.18 14.84 -14.36
CA THR A 24 2.82 16.04 -15.14
C THR A 24 3.32 15.87 -16.56
N HIS A 25 2.56 16.37 -17.54
CA HIS A 25 2.94 16.32 -18.95
C HIS A 25 4.17 17.20 -19.17
N ARG A 26 5.38 16.64 -19.15
CA ARG A 26 6.57 17.32 -19.67
C ARG A 26 7.20 16.50 -20.79
N VAL A 27 7.22 17.12 -21.97
CA VAL A 27 7.87 16.63 -23.17
C VAL A 27 9.36 16.92 -23.04
N GLY A 28 10.17 15.87 -22.99
CA GLY A 28 11.62 15.96 -23.06
C GLY A 28 12.14 14.86 -23.99
N LEU A 29 12.50 15.23 -25.22
CA LEU A 29 13.14 14.32 -26.17
C LEU A 29 14.61 14.14 -25.78
N THR A 30 15.02 12.94 -25.39
CA THR A 30 16.44 12.56 -25.37
C THR A 30 16.64 11.19 -26.01
N GLN A 31 17.68 11.11 -26.85
CA GLN A 31 18.01 9.96 -27.69
C GLN A 31 18.50 8.75 -26.87
N TYR A 32 18.17 7.56 -27.40
CA TYR A 32 18.33 6.24 -26.84
C TYR A 32 19.76 5.68 -26.91
N GLN A 33 20.27 5.16 -25.79
CA GLN A 33 21.16 4.01 -25.77
C GLN A 33 20.85 3.13 -24.54
N ASN A 34 20.68 1.82 -24.77
CA ASN A 34 20.47 0.75 -23.78
C ASN A 34 19.57 1.10 -22.58
N GLN A 35 18.27 1.23 -22.83
CA GLN A 35 17.30 1.45 -21.76
C GLN A 35 16.82 0.11 -21.20
N GLN A 36 17.53 -0.37 -20.18
CA GLN A 36 17.03 -1.43 -19.32
C GLN A 36 15.98 -0.82 -18.38
N ALA A 37 14.81 -1.45 -18.31
CA ALA A 37 13.78 -1.10 -17.34
C ALA A 37 13.71 -2.19 -16.26
N TYR A 38 13.50 -1.76 -15.03
CA TYR A 38 13.25 -2.64 -13.89
C TYR A 38 11.78 -2.48 -13.53
N GLY A 39 11.06 -3.59 -13.35
CA GLY A 39 9.61 -3.58 -13.15
C GLY A 39 9.16 -4.57 -12.10
N LEU A 40 8.23 -4.15 -11.25
CA LEU A 40 7.62 -4.99 -10.22
C LEU A 40 6.10 -4.80 -10.24
N ALA A 41 5.38 -5.92 -10.27
CA ALA A 41 3.95 -5.98 -10.07
C ALA A 41 3.66 -6.85 -8.85
N ILE A 42 2.77 -6.40 -7.97
CA ILE A 42 2.34 -7.17 -6.81
C ILE A 42 0.86 -6.95 -6.58
N CYS A 43 0.15 -8.02 -6.22
CA CYS A 43 -1.23 -7.96 -5.79
C CYS A 43 -1.31 -8.12 -4.28
N ARG A 44 -2.38 -7.62 -3.68
CA ARG A 44 -2.68 -7.88 -2.27
C ARG A 44 -2.81 -9.39 -2.01
N GLY A 45 -2.30 -9.87 -0.87
CA GLY A 45 -2.04 -11.31 -0.68
C GLY A 45 -3.28 -12.23 -0.62
N ASP A 46 -4.46 -11.65 -0.42
CA ASP A 46 -5.80 -12.28 -0.42
C ASP A 46 -6.51 -12.21 -1.79
N VAL A 47 -5.96 -11.47 -2.75
CA VAL A 47 -6.60 -11.26 -4.06
C VAL A 47 -6.47 -12.51 -4.93
N SER A 48 -7.60 -12.96 -5.51
CA SER A 48 -7.62 -14.09 -6.44
C SER A 48 -6.74 -13.86 -7.67
N THR A 49 -6.25 -14.94 -8.29
CA THR A 49 -5.40 -14.84 -9.48
C THR A 49 -6.07 -14.09 -10.64
N SER A 50 -7.38 -14.23 -10.84
CA SER A 50 -8.11 -13.55 -11.93
C SER A 50 -8.18 -12.04 -11.70
N GLN A 51 -8.52 -11.61 -10.50
CA GLN A 51 -8.57 -10.18 -10.16
C GLN A 51 -7.18 -9.56 -10.11
N CYS A 52 -6.17 -10.32 -9.65
CA CYS A 52 -4.79 -9.88 -9.68
C CYS A 52 -4.33 -9.59 -11.12
N LYS A 53 -4.57 -10.51 -12.05
CA LYS A 53 -4.24 -10.32 -13.48
C LYS A 53 -4.95 -9.11 -14.08
N THR A 54 -6.23 -8.92 -13.73
CA THR A 54 -7.04 -7.80 -14.20
C THR A 54 -6.45 -6.48 -13.71
N CYS A 55 -6.24 -6.35 -12.40
CA CYS A 55 -5.68 -5.16 -11.77
C CYS A 55 -4.32 -4.79 -12.34
N VAL A 56 -3.39 -5.76 -12.45
CA VAL A 56 -2.05 -5.49 -13.00
C VAL A 56 -2.11 -5.08 -14.47
N SER A 57 -3.02 -5.68 -15.26
CA SER A 57 -3.20 -5.30 -16.66
C SER A 57 -3.76 -3.89 -16.81
N GLU A 58 -4.68 -3.48 -15.95
CA GLU A 58 -5.25 -2.12 -15.96
C GLU A 58 -4.21 -1.11 -15.50
N ALA A 59 -3.51 -1.40 -14.41
CA ALA A 59 -2.44 -0.57 -13.87
C ALA A 59 -1.33 -0.29 -14.89
N THR A 60 -0.89 -1.32 -15.61
CA THR A 60 0.13 -1.17 -16.65
C THR A 60 -0.34 -0.28 -17.80
N LYS A 61 -1.61 -0.35 -18.20
CA LYS A 61 -2.16 0.51 -19.26
C LYS A 61 -2.29 1.95 -18.78
N GLU A 62 -2.82 2.13 -17.59
CA GLU A 62 -3.11 3.46 -17.05
C GLU A 62 -1.82 4.26 -16.76
N ILE A 63 -0.81 3.62 -16.16
CA ILE A 63 0.45 4.29 -15.86
C ILE A 63 1.18 4.78 -17.12
N LEU A 64 1.10 4.03 -18.22
CA LEU A 64 1.72 4.41 -19.50
C LEU A 64 0.94 5.53 -20.19
N ASN A 65 -0.38 5.58 -20.02
CA ASN A 65 -1.19 6.67 -20.53
C ASN A 65 -0.93 7.98 -19.78
N LEU A 66 -0.73 7.90 -18.45
CA LEU A 66 -0.56 9.08 -17.60
C LEU A 66 0.89 9.58 -17.53
N CYS A 67 1.87 8.70 -17.74
CA CYS A 67 3.30 9.02 -17.66
C CYS A 67 4.09 8.55 -18.92
N PRO A 68 3.66 8.92 -20.15
CA PRO A 68 4.12 8.29 -21.40
C PRO A 68 5.60 8.46 -21.73
N PHE A 69 6.26 9.46 -21.14
CA PHE A 69 7.67 9.79 -21.41
C PHE A 69 8.57 9.64 -20.18
N ASN A 70 8.02 9.14 -19.07
CA ASN A 70 8.74 9.05 -17.82
C ASN A 70 9.51 7.74 -17.77
N LYS A 71 10.78 7.84 -17.39
CA LYS A 71 11.69 6.69 -17.24
C LYS A 71 11.35 5.81 -16.04
N GLY A 72 10.45 6.27 -15.17
CA GLY A 72 9.97 5.51 -14.05
C GLY A 72 8.68 6.10 -13.49
N ALA A 73 7.79 5.24 -13.03
CA ALA A 73 6.56 5.61 -12.36
C ALA A 73 6.07 4.44 -11.49
N ILE A 74 5.20 4.77 -10.54
CA ILE A 74 4.51 3.80 -9.70
C ILE A 74 3.02 4.17 -9.61
N ILE A 75 2.17 3.15 -9.68
CA ILE A 75 0.71 3.24 -9.53
C ILE A 75 0.24 2.27 -8.45
N TRP A 76 -0.69 2.72 -7.62
CA TRP A 76 -1.31 1.92 -6.57
C TRP A 76 -2.82 1.87 -6.75
N TYR A 77 -3.37 0.66 -6.75
CA TYR A 77 -4.79 0.37 -6.55
C TYR A 77 -4.96 -0.44 -5.27
N ASP A 78 -6.21 -0.56 -4.81
CA ASP A 78 -6.56 -1.36 -3.63
C ASP A 78 -6.17 -2.85 -3.75
N ASN A 79 -6.17 -3.39 -4.97
CA ASN A 79 -5.88 -4.81 -5.22
C ASN A 79 -4.44 -5.06 -5.71
N CYS A 80 -3.73 -4.06 -6.22
CA CYS A 80 -2.38 -4.24 -6.77
C CYS A 80 -1.57 -2.94 -6.87
N MET A 81 -0.25 -3.10 -6.97
CA MET A 81 0.71 -2.05 -7.24
C MET A 81 1.54 -2.44 -8.45
N PHE A 82 1.84 -1.48 -9.32
CA PHE A 82 2.80 -1.64 -10.41
C PHE A 82 3.82 -0.50 -10.39
N LYS A 83 5.10 -0.86 -10.51
CA LYS A 83 6.23 0.07 -10.44
C LYS A 83 7.22 -0.27 -11.55
N TYR A 84 7.72 0.74 -12.24
CA TYR A 84 8.90 0.61 -13.09
C TYR A 84 9.85 1.79 -12.90
N LEU A 85 11.15 1.57 -13.07
CA LEU A 85 12.20 2.60 -13.06
C LEU A 85 13.30 2.26 -14.07
N ASP A 86 14.14 3.23 -14.41
CA ASP A 86 15.34 3.08 -15.24
C ASP A 86 16.60 2.72 -14.45
N ASN A 87 16.47 2.54 -13.14
CA ASN A 87 17.51 2.08 -12.25
C ASN A 87 17.06 0.86 -11.42
N ASP A 88 18.03 0.05 -11.03
CA ASP A 88 17.76 -1.17 -10.24
C ASP A 88 17.36 -0.83 -8.80
N PHE A 89 16.10 -1.17 -8.46
CA PHE A 89 15.52 -0.99 -7.14
C PHE A 89 15.27 -2.29 -6.38
N PHE A 90 15.56 -3.45 -6.96
CA PHE A 90 15.22 -4.72 -6.33
C PHE A 90 16.00 -4.93 -5.02
N GLY A 91 15.29 -5.36 -3.97
CA GLY A 91 15.88 -5.62 -2.65
C GLY A 91 16.21 -4.37 -1.86
N LYS A 92 15.72 -3.19 -2.28
CA LYS A 92 15.95 -1.91 -1.58
C LYS A 92 14.63 -1.31 -1.13
N ILE A 93 14.59 -0.80 0.09
CA ILE A 93 13.44 -0.07 0.62
C ILE A 93 13.30 1.27 -0.12
N ASP A 94 12.12 1.49 -0.71
CA ASP A 94 11.74 2.77 -1.32
C ASP A 94 11.25 3.75 -0.26
N ASN A 95 12.15 4.63 0.17
CA ASN A 95 11.85 5.69 1.14
C ASN A 95 11.26 6.97 0.50
N SER A 96 11.19 7.02 -0.84
CA SER A 96 10.85 8.25 -1.58
C SER A 96 9.38 8.32 -1.98
N ASN A 97 8.79 7.17 -2.30
CA ASN A 97 7.41 7.09 -2.75
C ASN A 97 6.53 6.60 -1.60
N LYS A 98 6.00 7.53 -0.81
CA LYS A 98 5.11 7.24 0.32
C LYS A 98 4.00 8.28 0.44
N PHE A 99 2.80 7.81 0.75
CA PHE A 99 1.65 8.66 1.06
C PHE A 99 0.77 7.99 2.13
N SER A 100 -0.11 8.78 2.73
CA SER A 100 -1.07 8.28 3.72
C SER A 100 -2.49 8.67 3.36
N LEU A 101 -3.43 7.79 3.67
CA LEU A 101 -4.86 8.02 3.54
C LEU A 101 -5.52 7.79 4.90
N LEU A 102 -6.57 8.54 5.19
CA LEU A 102 -7.27 8.45 6.47
C LEU A 102 -8.78 8.39 6.25
N ASN A 103 -9.45 7.68 7.15
CA ASN A 103 -10.88 7.88 7.35
C ASN A 103 -11.07 9.23 8.05
N VAL A 104 -11.98 10.07 7.53
CA VAL A 104 -12.22 11.40 8.09
C VAL A 104 -12.86 11.36 9.48
N GLN A 105 -13.59 10.28 9.78
CA GLN A 105 -14.27 10.07 11.05
C GLN A 105 -13.29 9.67 12.16
N ASN A 106 -13.57 10.17 13.37
CA ASN A 106 -12.80 9.86 14.56
C ASN A 106 -13.41 8.68 15.34
N VAL A 107 -12.59 8.03 16.14
CA VAL A 107 -13.00 7.05 17.16
C VAL A 107 -13.31 7.77 18.49
N ASP A 108 -14.07 7.11 19.35
CA ASP A 108 -14.51 7.70 20.63
C ASP A 108 -13.38 7.74 21.68
N ASP A 109 -12.53 6.70 21.74
CA ASP A 109 -11.35 6.63 22.62
C ASP A 109 -10.07 6.47 21.79
N PRO A 110 -9.46 7.58 21.33
CA PRO A 110 -8.25 7.56 20.52
C PRO A 110 -7.07 6.85 21.19
N ILE A 111 -6.91 6.99 22.51
CA ILE A 111 -5.75 6.43 23.22
C ILE A 111 -5.82 4.91 23.18
N LYS A 112 -6.97 4.34 23.59
CA LYS A 112 -7.16 2.89 23.57
C LYS A 112 -7.11 2.35 22.15
N PHE A 113 -7.80 3.00 21.21
CA PHE A 113 -7.89 2.55 19.83
C PHE A 113 -6.52 2.52 19.14
N ASN A 114 -5.72 3.60 19.29
CA ASN A 114 -4.40 3.67 18.68
C ASN A 114 -3.45 2.61 19.24
N ASN A 115 -3.50 2.33 20.55
CA ASN A 115 -2.68 1.30 21.17
C ASN A 115 -3.01 -0.09 20.59
N VAL A 116 -4.30 -0.47 20.56
CA VAL A 116 -4.71 -1.76 19.99
C VAL A 116 -4.37 -1.85 18.49
N THR A 117 -4.54 -0.75 17.76
CA THR A 117 -4.18 -0.69 16.32
C THR A 117 -2.69 -0.89 16.11
N LYS A 118 -1.84 -0.26 16.94
CA LYS A 118 -0.38 -0.43 16.88
C LYS A 118 0.02 -1.86 17.21
N ASP A 119 -0.61 -2.48 18.20
CA ASP A 119 -0.34 -3.87 18.58
C ASP A 119 -0.71 -4.83 17.45
N LEU A 120 -1.90 -4.68 16.85
CA LEU A 120 -2.32 -5.46 15.69
C LEU A 120 -1.33 -5.31 14.54
N LEU A 121 -1.02 -4.09 14.12
CA LEU A 121 -0.16 -3.87 12.96
C LEU A 121 1.27 -4.34 13.21
N SER A 122 1.78 -4.25 14.44
CA SER A 122 3.11 -4.76 14.79
C SER A 122 3.18 -6.29 14.72
N LEU A 123 2.12 -6.98 15.16
CA LEU A 123 1.98 -8.43 15.01
C LEU A 123 1.94 -8.81 13.53
N LEU A 124 1.07 -8.17 12.73
CA LEU A 124 0.95 -8.43 11.30
C LEU A 124 2.25 -8.12 10.55
N ALA A 125 2.99 -7.09 10.97
CA ALA A 125 4.28 -6.79 10.37
C ALA A 125 5.30 -7.91 10.58
N TYR A 126 5.32 -8.51 11.77
CA TYR A 126 6.15 -9.68 12.05
C TYR A 126 5.72 -10.88 11.21
N GLU A 127 4.43 -11.22 11.18
CA GLU A 127 3.92 -12.35 10.41
C GLU A 127 4.18 -12.19 8.91
N ALA A 128 3.91 -11.01 8.35
CA ALA A 128 4.18 -10.69 6.95
C ALA A 128 5.69 -10.85 6.63
N SER A 129 6.59 -10.43 7.52
CA SER A 129 8.04 -10.56 7.28
C SER A 129 8.54 -12.01 7.21
N MET A 130 7.79 -12.95 7.81
CA MET A 130 8.12 -14.37 7.86
C MET A 130 7.37 -15.20 6.81
N ASP A 131 6.28 -14.67 6.25
CA ASP A 131 5.46 -15.37 5.26
C ASP A 131 6.05 -15.29 3.84
N LYS A 132 5.87 -16.36 3.05
CA LYS A 132 6.38 -16.45 1.66
C LYS A 132 5.71 -15.47 0.69
N LYS A 133 4.46 -15.06 0.97
CA LYS A 133 3.73 -14.03 0.22
C LYS A 133 4.09 -12.62 0.70
N MET A 134 4.82 -12.49 1.80
CA MET A 134 5.12 -11.23 2.48
C MET A 134 3.86 -10.42 2.82
N TYR A 135 2.83 -11.11 3.32
CA TYR A 135 1.52 -10.55 3.58
C TYR A 135 0.93 -11.20 4.83
N ALA A 136 0.30 -10.38 5.66
CA ALA A 136 -0.51 -10.83 6.79
C ALA A 136 -1.74 -9.92 6.94
N ASN A 137 -2.82 -10.49 7.45
CA ASN A 137 -4.02 -9.76 7.84
C ASN A 137 -4.63 -10.40 9.09
N GLY A 138 -5.43 -9.63 9.80
CA GLY A 138 -6.09 -10.09 11.01
C GLY A 138 -6.89 -9.01 11.69
N GLU A 139 -7.37 -9.31 12.88
CA GLU A 139 -8.21 -8.42 13.65
C GLU A 139 -7.91 -8.52 15.16
N LEU A 140 -8.15 -7.44 15.88
CA LEU A 140 -8.18 -7.43 17.35
C LEU A 140 -9.47 -6.80 17.85
N LYS A 141 -9.97 -7.31 18.98
CA LYS A 141 -11.14 -6.75 19.67
C LYS A 141 -10.77 -5.48 20.44
N ILE A 142 -11.69 -4.52 20.42
CA ILE A 142 -11.66 -3.30 21.22
C ILE A 142 -12.87 -3.36 22.16
N GLY A 143 -12.69 -3.98 23.32
CA GLY A 143 -13.83 -4.28 24.21
C GLY A 143 -14.71 -5.42 23.67
N GLU A 144 -16.02 -5.32 23.91
CA GLU A 144 -16.97 -6.40 23.64
C GLU A 144 -17.46 -6.46 22.19
N LEU A 145 -17.75 -5.30 21.59
CA LEU A 145 -18.46 -5.19 20.30
C LEU A 145 -17.60 -4.67 19.15
N GLU A 146 -16.58 -3.87 19.45
CA GLU A 146 -15.77 -3.22 18.43
C GLU A 146 -14.55 -4.07 18.09
N ARG A 147 -14.11 -3.95 16.83
CA ARG A 147 -12.90 -4.61 16.32
C ARG A 147 -12.13 -3.64 15.45
N VAL A 148 -10.82 -3.81 15.41
CA VAL A 148 -9.96 -3.23 14.39
C VAL A 148 -9.46 -4.35 13.51
N TYR A 149 -9.56 -4.14 12.20
CA TYR A 149 -9.09 -5.01 11.14
C TYR A 149 -7.81 -4.41 10.57
N GLY A 150 -6.84 -5.24 10.20
CA GLY A 150 -5.55 -4.79 9.73
C GLY A 150 -4.95 -5.68 8.66
N GLN A 151 -4.07 -5.09 7.84
CA GLN A 151 -3.13 -5.82 7.00
C GLN A 151 -1.73 -5.20 7.06
N ALA A 152 -0.75 -6.02 6.73
CA ALA A 152 0.62 -5.60 6.46
C ALA A 152 1.14 -6.34 5.22
N GLN A 153 1.83 -5.64 4.33
CA GLN A 153 2.38 -6.24 3.11
C GLN A 153 3.70 -5.61 2.68
N CYS A 154 4.65 -6.44 2.24
CA CYS A 154 5.86 -6.01 1.53
C CYS A 154 5.85 -6.46 0.07
N THR A 155 6.65 -5.79 -0.74
CA THR A 155 7.06 -6.30 -2.05
C THR A 155 7.99 -7.50 -1.88
N ARG A 156 7.84 -8.50 -2.75
CA ARG A 156 8.49 -9.80 -2.60
C ARG A 156 9.97 -9.82 -2.96
N ASP A 157 10.51 -8.69 -3.40
CA ASP A 157 11.93 -8.50 -3.69
C ASP A 157 12.76 -8.15 -2.45
N LEU A 158 12.12 -7.78 -1.32
CA LEU A 158 12.82 -7.48 -0.07
C LEU A 158 13.27 -8.73 0.69
N SER A 159 14.26 -8.58 1.56
CA SER A 159 14.57 -9.57 2.59
C SER A 159 13.52 -9.55 3.71
N SER A 160 13.42 -10.60 4.53
CA SER A 160 12.55 -10.59 5.72
C SER A 160 12.87 -9.44 6.67
N VAL A 161 14.17 -9.12 6.84
CA VAL A 161 14.62 -8.03 7.72
C VAL A 161 14.19 -6.68 7.15
N ASP A 162 14.39 -6.44 5.85
CA ASP A 162 14.01 -5.18 5.21
C ASP A 162 12.49 -5.04 5.12
N CYS A 163 11.76 -6.13 4.93
CA CYS A 163 10.30 -6.14 4.99
C CYS A 163 9.81 -5.69 6.37
N LYS A 164 10.32 -6.30 7.45
CA LYS A 164 9.94 -5.92 8.80
C LYS A 164 10.26 -4.45 9.09
N LYS A 165 11.46 -4.01 8.70
CA LYS A 165 11.88 -2.60 8.84
C LYS A 165 10.95 -1.65 8.10
N CYS A 166 10.64 -1.92 6.83
CA CYS A 166 9.73 -1.10 6.03
C CYS A 166 8.36 -0.97 6.69
N LEU A 167 7.81 -2.09 7.18
CA LEU A 167 6.51 -2.10 7.84
C LEU A 167 6.51 -1.35 9.18
N ASP A 168 7.58 -1.49 9.97
CA ASP A 168 7.75 -0.71 11.21
C ASP A 168 7.82 0.79 10.94
N ASP A 169 8.57 1.19 9.90
CA ASP A 169 8.66 2.58 9.46
C ASP A 169 7.28 3.09 9.00
N ALA A 170 6.49 2.27 8.29
CA ALA A 170 5.13 2.62 7.88
C ALA A 170 4.17 2.77 9.09
N ILE A 171 4.26 1.88 10.08
CA ILE A 171 3.47 1.96 11.32
C ILE A 171 3.83 3.20 12.13
N SER A 172 5.09 3.61 12.13
CA SER A 172 5.58 4.79 12.87
C SER A 172 4.96 6.11 12.41
N GLU A 173 4.37 6.16 11.22
CA GLU A 173 3.72 7.34 10.64
C GLU A 173 2.25 7.49 11.03
N ILE A 174 1.62 6.41 11.49
CA ILE A 174 0.19 6.40 11.85
C ILE A 174 -0.15 7.50 12.87
N PRO A 175 0.65 7.74 13.93
CA PRO A 175 0.40 8.85 14.85
C PRO A 175 0.39 10.23 14.19
N ASN A 176 1.10 10.43 13.09
CA ASN A 176 1.15 11.72 12.40
C ASN A 176 0.00 11.86 11.40
N CYS A 177 -0.30 10.83 10.62
CA CYS A 177 -1.32 10.91 9.58
C CYS A 177 -2.74 10.69 10.09
N CYS A 178 -2.90 9.82 11.09
CA CYS A 178 -4.12 9.04 11.27
C CYS A 178 -4.50 8.87 12.75
N ASN A 179 -3.93 9.67 13.65
CA ASN A 179 -4.21 9.64 15.08
C ASN A 179 -5.72 9.75 15.38
N GLY A 180 -6.28 8.76 16.06
CA GLY A 180 -7.69 8.74 16.46
C GLY A 180 -8.67 8.59 15.30
N LYS A 181 -8.21 8.17 14.11
CA LYS A 181 -9.06 7.92 12.95
C LYS A 181 -9.56 6.48 12.93
N LYS A 182 -10.81 6.28 12.48
CA LYS A 182 -11.43 4.95 12.32
C LYS A 182 -10.73 4.06 11.30
N GLY A 183 -9.94 4.65 10.42
CA GLY A 183 -9.19 3.94 9.40
C GLY A 183 -7.99 4.77 8.95
N GLY A 184 -6.94 4.08 8.54
CA GLY A 184 -5.70 4.69 8.12
C GLY A 184 -4.89 3.76 7.23
N ARG A 185 -4.22 4.33 6.25
CA ARG A 185 -3.33 3.64 5.32
C ARG A 185 -2.01 4.39 5.25
N VAL A 186 -0.90 3.67 5.32
CA VAL A 186 0.41 4.19 4.96
C VAL A 186 0.92 3.32 3.82
N VAL A 187 1.07 3.93 2.65
CA VAL A 187 1.34 3.24 1.40
C VAL A 187 2.69 3.69 0.86
N GLY A 188 3.61 2.75 0.70
CA GLY A 188 4.93 2.97 0.14
C GLY A 188 5.18 2.20 -1.16
N GLY A 189 6.32 2.47 -1.80
CA GLY A 189 6.78 1.73 -2.98
C GLY A 189 7.36 0.34 -2.70
N SER A 190 7.52 -0.04 -1.43
CA SER A 190 8.05 -1.34 -1.00
C SER A 190 7.22 -2.06 0.06
N CYS A 191 6.35 -1.35 0.79
CA CYS A 191 5.45 -1.95 1.75
C CYS A 191 4.24 -1.05 2.03
N ASN A 192 3.20 -1.59 2.63
CA ASN A 192 2.05 -0.84 3.09
C ASN A 192 1.41 -1.48 4.32
N VAL A 193 0.72 -0.63 5.09
CA VAL A 193 -0.18 -1.04 6.17
C VAL A 193 -1.52 -0.35 6.01
N ARG A 194 -2.59 -1.05 6.37
CA ARG A 194 -3.96 -0.50 6.42
C ARG A 194 -4.66 -1.05 7.64
N TYR A 195 -5.43 -0.19 8.31
CA TYR A 195 -6.39 -0.59 9.33
C TYR A 195 -7.73 0.09 9.10
N GLU A 196 -8.81 -0.58 9.53
CA GLU A 196 -10.19 -0.11 9.45
C GLU A 196 -11.01 -0.71 10.61
N ILE A 197 -12.21 -0.18 10.87
CA ILE A 197 -13.20 -0.76 11.80
C ILE A 197 -14.16 -1.77 11.15
N TYR A 198 -13.97 -2.09 9.87
CA TYR A 198 -14.77 -3.05 9.11
C TYR A 198 -13.85 -4.00 8.32
N PRO A 199 -14.30 -5.23 8.02
CA PRO A 199 -13.50 -6.16 7.22
C PRO A 199 -13.37 -5.66 5.77
N PHE A 200 -12.14 -5.67 5.24
CA PHE A 200 -11.81 -5.24 3.86
C PHE A 200 -10.92 -6.25 3.10
N VAL A 201 -10.47 -7.30 3.78
CA VAL A 201 -9.73 -8.42 3.21
C VAL A 201 -10.68 -9.58 2.96
N ARG A 202 -10.33 -10.44 2.01
CA ARG A 202 -11.09 -11.67 1.75
C ARG A 202 -10.56 -12.80 2.61
N GLU A 203 -11.50 -13.50 3.26
CA GLU A 203 -11.24 -14.77 3.96
C GLU A 203 -10.96 -15.91 2.97
#